data_AF-A0A016W3W5-F1
#
_entry.id   AF-A0A016W3W5-F1
#
_cell.length_a   1.000
_cell.length_b   1.000
_cell.length_c   1.000
_cell.angle_alpha   90.00
_cell.angle_beta   90.00
_cell.angle_gamma   90.00
#
_symmetry.space_group_name_H-M   'P 1'
#
loop_
_entity.id
_entity.type
_entity.pdbx_description
1 polymer ?
#
loop_
_entity_poly.entity_id
_entity_poly.type
_entity_poly.pdbx_seq_one_letter_code
_entity_poly.pdbx_strand_id
1 'polypeptide(L)'
;MERTGGVGSHISPFIKPQDVGSLLNRAGFDMITLDSDEIEVGYPNMFALMYDLQLMAESHCTFSRSPTIRKDVLLAAEAIYRTMYAKDGKYPATFRVISFIGWKPGPDMPKPAKRGSQNVSFKDLGKIVEDPHLMKNLSEKKDDSDSR
;
A
#
# COMPACT_ATOMS: atom_id res chain seq x y z
N MET A 1 -1.43 -11.82 -30.00
CA MET A 1 -2.06 -12.81 -30.90
C MET A 1 -1.22 -13.10 -32.15
N GLU A 2 -0.53 -12.10 -32.72
CA GLU A 2 0.20 -12.17 -34.00
C GLU A 2 1.45 -13.10 -34.06
N ARG A 3 2.29 -13.21 -33.02
CA ARG A 3 3.60 -13.93 -33.11
C ARG A 3 3.70 -15.27 -32.37
N THR A 4 3.14 -15.38 -31.17
CA THR A 4 3.29 -16.58 -30.32
C THR A 4 2.01 -17.38 -30.15
N GLY A 5 0.85 -16.81 -30.49
CA GLY A 5 -0.45 -17.43 -30.23
C GLY A 5 -0.74 -17.67 -28.74
N GLY A 6 -2.01 -17.82 -28.38
CA GLY A 6 -2.41 -18.13 -27.00
C GLY A 6 -2.75 -16.92 -26.13
N VAL A 7 -3.53 -17.19 -25.09
CA VAL A 7 -3.94 -16.25 -24.03
C VAL A 7 -3.31 -16.77 -22.74
N GLY A 8 -2.47 -15.95 -22.11
CA GLY A 8 -1.84 -16.28 -20.85
C GLY A 8 -1.58 -15.01 -20.04
N SER A 9 -1.50 -15.15 -18.72
CA SER A 9 -1.02 -14.04 -17.90
C SER A 9 0.45 -13.78 -18.23
N HIS A 10 0.81 -12.52 -18.43
CA HIS A 10 2.19 -12.10 -18.67
C HIS A 10 2.78 -11.35 -17.47
N ILE A 11 1.94 -11.03 -16.48
CA ILE A 11 2.28 -10.25 -15.30
C ILE A 11 1.69 -10.99 -14.09
N SER A 12 2.43 -11.03 -12.97
CA SER A 12 1.90 -11.52 -11.71
C SER A 12 0.85 -10.54 -11.16
N PRO A 13 -0.17 -11.01 -10.43
CA PRO A 13 -1.10 -10.11 -9.76
C PRO A 13 -0.35 -9.14 -8.84
N PHE A 14 -0.62 -7.85 -8.98
CA PHE A 14 -0.08 -6.84 -8.08
C PHE A 14 -0.82 -6.88 -6.75
N ILE A 15 -0.08 -6.75 -5.66
CA ILE A 15 -0.66 -6.60 -4.33
C ILE A 15 -1.21 -5.18 -4.14
N LYS A 16 -2.38 -5.06 -3.54
CA LYS A 16 -2.90 -3.75 -3.12
C LYS A 16 -2.52 -3.51 -1.65
N PRO A 17 -2.32 -2.24 -1.24
CA PRO A 17 -2.13 -1.88 0.17
C PRO A 17 -3.12 -2.55 1.14
N GLN A 18 -4.38 -2.66 0.74
CA GLN A 18 -5.45 -3.25 1.54
C GLN A 18 -5.26 -4.76 1.76
N ASP A 19 -4.67 -5.46 0.78
CA ASP A 19 -4.39 -6.89 0.86
C ASP A 19 -3.31 -7.17 1.92
N VAL A 20 -2.28 -6.30 1.99
CA VAL A 20 -1.22 -6.36 3.01
C VAL A 20 -1.79 -6.13 4.41
N GLY A 21 -2.62 -5.09 4.58
CA GLY A 21 -3.25 -4.80 5.88
C GLY A 21 -4.13 -5.95 6.36
N SER A 22 -4.89 -6.57 5.45
CA SER A 22 -5.73 -7.74 5.75
C SER A 22 -4.89 -8.95 6.14
N LEU A 23 -3.77 -9.18 5.43
CA LEU A 23 -2.84 -10.28 5.71
C LEU A 23 -2.20 -10.13 7.09
N LEU A 24 -1.71 -8.94 7.43
CA LEU A 24 -1.06 -8.67 8.73
C LEU A 24 -2.04 -8.80 9.90
N ASN A 25 -3.27 -8.30 9.75
CA ASN A 25 -4.32 -8.48 10.75
C ASN A 25 -4.62 -9.97 10.96
N ARG A 26 -4.73 -10.75 9.87
CA ARG A 26 -4.97 -12.19 9.95
C ARG A 26 -3.79 -12.95 10.56
N ALA A 27 -2.56 -12.45 10.39
CA ALA A 27 -1.35 -12.97 11.02
C ALA A 27 -1.24 -12.58 12.50
N GLY A 28 -2.13 -11.74 13.03
CA GLY A 28 -2.18 -11.36 14.44
C GLY A 28 -1.30 -10.17 14.83
N PHE A 29 -0.85 -9.38 13.85
CA PHE A 29 -0.22 -8.09 14.11
C PHE A 29 -1.27 -7.00 14.35
N ASP A 30 -0.97 -6.07 15.25
CA ASP A 30 -1.78 -4.91 15.58
C ASP A 30 -0.98 -3.62 15.35
N MET A 31 -1.64 -2.45 15.37
CA MET A 31 -1.05 -1.14 15.06
C MET A 31 -0.26 -1.19 13.74
N ILE A 32 -0.95 -1.65 12.68
CA ILE A 32 -0.37 -1.73 11.34
C ILE A 32 -0.34 -0.34 10.73
N THR A 33 0.86 0.15 10.44
CA THR A 33 1.08 1.34 9.62
C THR A 33 1.50 0.89 8.24
N LEU A 34 0.83 1.40 7.23
CA LEU A 34 1.15 1.13 5.83
C LEU A 34 1.37 2.45 5.11
N ASP A 35 2.48 2.51 4.39
CA ASP A 35 2.88 3.64 3.57
C ASP A 35 3.10 3.19 2.12
N SER A 36 2.85 4.08 1.18
CA SER A 36 3.00 3.79 -0.24
C SER A 36 3.62 4.96 -0.97
N ASP A 37 4.81 4.75 -1.50
CA ASP A 37 5.54 5.72 -2.29
C ASP A 37 5.46 5.37 -3.77
N GLU A 38 5.25 6.37 -4.61
CA GLU A 38 5.29 6.23 -6.07
C GLU A 38 6.46 7.04 -6.65
N ILE A 39 7.26 6.39 -7.48
CA ILE A 39 8.44 6.97 -8.11
C ILE A 39 8.32 6.75 -9.62
N GLU A 40 8.32 7.84 -10.39
CA GLU A 40 8.37 7.78 -11.85
C GLU A 40 9.81 7.94 -12.34
N VAL A 41 10.29 6.97 -13.12
CA VAL A 41 11.64 6.95 -13.69
C VAL A 41 11.54 6.91 -15.21
N GLY A 42 12.25 7.82 -15.87
CA GLY A 42 12.30 7.89 -17.34
C GLY A 42 13.47 7.10 -17.92
N TYR A 43 13.19 5.98 -18.56
CA TYR A 43 14.19 5.12 -19.20
C TYR A 43 14.49 5.55 -20.65
N PRO A 44 15.70 5.27 -21.17
CA PRO A 44 16.07 5.62 -22.55
C PRO A 44 15.50 4.65 -23.59
N ASN A 45 15.25 3.39 -23.24
CA ASN A 45 14.65 2.38 -24.10
C ASN A 45 14.00 1.26 -23.28
N MET A 46 13.15 0.44 -23.91
CA MET A 46 12.47 -0.68 -23.26
C MET A 46 13.45 -1.74 -22.72
N PHE A 47 14.58 -1.97 -23.39
CA PHE A 47 15.55 -2.98 -22.97
C PHE A 47 16.26 -2.60 -21.65
N ALA A 48 16.57 -1.32 -21.46
CA ALA A 48 17.13 -0.80 -20.21
C ALA A 48 16.14 -1.00 -19.05
N LEU A 49 14.85 -0.69 -19.27
CA LEU A 49 13.79 -0.95 -18.31
C LEU A 49 13.70 -2.44 -17.95
N MET A 50 13.67 -3.32 -18.95
CA MET A 50 13.60 -4.77 -18.72
C MET A 50 14.82 -5.32 -17.98
N TYR A 51 16.01 -4.79 -18.27
CA TYR A 51 17.24 -5.18 -17.59
C TYR A 51 17.20 -4.79 -16.11
N ASP A 52 16.77 -3.58 -15.79
CA ASP A 52 16.60 -3.12 -14.41
C ASP A 52 15.56 -3.95 -13.66
N LEU A 53 14.40 -4.23 -14.27
CA LEU A 53 13.38 -5.11 -13.68
C LEU A 53 13.93 -6.50 -13.36
N GLN A 54 14.79 -7.04 -14.22
CA GLN A 54 15.44 -8.33 -13.98
C GLN A 54 16.39 -8.25 -12.78
N LEU A 55 17.15 -7.15 -12.64
CA LEU A 55 18.02 -6.92 -11.48
C LEU A 55 17.24 -6.71 -10.17
N MET A 56 16.04 -6.14 -10.25
CA MET A 56 15.11 -5.98 -9.14
C MET A 56 14.37 -7.28 -8.77
N ALA A 57 14.63 -8.38 -9.49
CA ALA A 57 13.92 -9.65 -9.36
C ALA A 57 12.40 -9.57 -9.67
N GLU A 58 11.97 -8.55 -10.44
CA GLU A 58 10.58 -8.36 -10.92
C GLU A 58 10.28 -9.23 -12.15
N SER A 59 10.70 -10.50 -12.08
CA SER A 59 10.44 -11.48 -13.12
C SER A 59 9.09 -12.16 -12.91
N HIS A 60 8.38 -12.40 -14.00
CA HIS A 60 7.06 -13.05 -13.97
C HIS A 60 7.13 -14.47 -13.36
N CYS A 61 6.36 -14.72 -12.30
CA CYS A 61 6.39 -15.96 -11.50
C CYS A 61 5.24 -16.96 -11.73
N THR A 62 4.40 -16.81 -12.78
CA THR A 62 3.30 -17.77 -12.99
C THR A 62 3.80 -19.12 -13.49
N PHE A 63 3.12 -20.19 -13.08
CA PHE A 63 3.43 -21.57 -13.48
C PHE A 63 3.34 -21.81 -15.00
N SER A 64 2.43 -21.13 -15.69
CA SER A 64 2.22 -21.27 -17.14
C SER A 64 3.10 -20.35 -17.99
N ARG A 65 4.21 -19.81 -17.45
CA ARG A 65 5.06 -18.87 -18.20
C ARG A 65 5.92 -19.61 -19.23
N SER A 66 6.15 -18.97 -20.38
CA SER A 66 7.24 -19.38 -21.25
C SER A 66 8.59 -19.12 -20.56
N PRO A 67 9.52 -20.08 -20.53
CA PRO A 67 10.85 -19.88 -19.96
C PRO A 67 11.72 -18.95 -20.81
N THR A 68 11.45 -18.85 -22.11
CA THR A 68 12.24 -18.06 -23.06
C THR A 68 11.36 -17.08 -23.83
N ILE A 69 11.97 -15.96 -24.23
CA ILE A 69 11.36 -14.94 -25.08
C ILE A 69 12.17 -14.87 -26.37
N ARG A 70 11.49 -14.88 -27.52
CA ARG A 70 12.14 -14.77 -28.84
C ARG A 70 12.52 -13.32 -29.14
N LYS A 71 13.63 -13.13 -29.85
CA LYS A 71 14.17 -11.78 -30.20
C LYS A 71 13.21 -10.96 -31.07
N ASP A 72 12.50 -11.60 -31.99
CA ASP A 72 11.51 -10.94 -32.85
C ASP A 72 10.32 -10.38 -32.06
N VAL A 73 9.93 -11.05 -30.97
CA VAL A 73 8.88 -10.57 -30.06
C VAL A 73 9.36 -9.34 -29.29
N LEU A 74 10.60 -9.33 -28.81
CA LEU A 74 11.18 -8.17 -28.09
C LEU A 74 11.27 -6.94 -28.99
N LEU A 75 11.72 -7.10 -30.23
CA LEU A 75 11.83 -5.99 -31.19
C LEU A 75 10.45 -5.40 -31.53
N ALA A 76 9.44 -6.26 -31.70
CA ALA A 76 8.08 -5.81 -31.94
C ALA A 76 7.47 -5.11 -30.72
N ALA A 77 7.69 -5.66 -29.53
CA ALA A 77 7.22 -5.08 -28.28
C ALA A 77 7.83 -3.68 -28.07
N GLU A 78 9.11 -3.48 -28.37
CA GLU A 78 9.76 -2.18 -28.25
C GLU A 78 9.09 -1.13 -29.15
N ALA A 79 8.87 -1.46 -30.42
CA ALA A 79 8.23 -0.55 -31.37
C ALA A 79 6.82 -0.14 -30.90
N ILE A 80 6.02 -1.11 -30.47
CA ILE A 80 4.66 -0.87 -29.95
C ILE A 80 4.72 -0.03 -28.66
N TYR A 81 5.59 -0.40 -27.72
CA TYR A 81 5.73 0.26 -26.43
C TYR A 81 6.15 1.71 -26.60
N ARG A 82 7.07 1.98 -27.53
CA ARG A 82 7.50 3.32 -27.89
C ARG A 82 6.34 4.16 -28.43
N THR A 83 5.55 3.63 -29.37
CA THR A 83 4.43 4.39 -29.95
C THR A 83 3.33 4.69 -28.93
N MET A 84 3.06 3.76 -28.00
CA MET A 84 1.96 3.92 -27.04
C MET A 84 2.32 4.74 -25.81
N TYR A 85 3.56 4.64 -25.31
CA TYR A 85 3.89 5.11 -23.96
C TYR A 85 5.09 6.07 -23.90
N ALA A 86 5.86 6.24 -24.98
CA ALA A 86 6.99 7.15 -24.94
C ALA A 86 6.53 8.61 -24.76
N LYS A 87 7.12 9.30 -23.80
CA LYS A 87 6.91 10.74 -23.54
C LYS A 87 8.26 11.44 -23.61
N ASP A 88 8.35 12.51 -24.40
CA ASP A 88 9.58 13.30 -24.57
C ASP A 88 10.83 12.46 -24.92
N GLY A 89 10.63 11.38 -25.69
CA GLY A 89 11.70 10.46 -26.07
C GLY A 89 12.18 9.52 -24.96
N LYS A 90 11.54 9.53 -23.79
CA LYS A 90 11.79 8.60 -22.68
C LYS A 90 10.61 7.66 -22.47
N TYR A 91 10.89 6.55 -21.80
CA TYR A 91 9.91 5.52 -21.44
C TYR A 91 9.61 5.67 -19.95
N PRO A 92 8.48 6.30 -19.57
CA PRO A 92 8.11 6.46 -18.17
C PRO A 92 7.75 5.10 -17.57
N ALA A 93 8.37 4.77 -16.45
CA ALA A 93 8.05 3.60 -15.63
C ALA A 93 7.75 4.06 -14.20
N THR A 94 6.57 3.70 -13.70
CA THR A 94 6.14 4.02 -12.34
C THR A 94 6.39 2.82 -11.44
N PHE A 95 7.24 3.01 -10.43
CA PHE A 95 7.50 2.04 -9.38
C PHE A 95 6.73 2.44 -8.13
N ARG A 96 6.07 1.47 -7.50
CA ARG A 96 5.36 1.69 -6.24
C ARG A 96 6.00 0.85 -5.16
N VAL A 97 6.52 1.51 -4.13
CA VAL A 97 7.15 0.88 -2.97
C VAL A 97 6.12 0.90 -1.84
N ILE A 98 5.74 -0.29 -1.37
CA ILE A 98 4.79 -0.42 -0.25
C ILE A 98 5.59 -0.81 0.98
N SER A 99 5.61 0.09 1.96
CA SER A 99 6.27 -0.11 3.24
C SER A 99 5.22 -0.37 4.31
N PHE A 100 5.45 -1.35 5.19
CA PHE A 100 4.51 -1.64 6.27
C PHE A 100 5.25 -2.05 7.54
N ILE A 101 4.69 -1.65 8.67
CA ILE A 101 5.18 -2.00 10.00
C ILE A 101 3.97 -2.48 10.79
N GLY A 102 4.11 -3.61 11.49
CA GLY A 102 3.09 -4.15 12.38
C GLY A 102 3.72 -4.62 13.68
N TRP A 103 3.01 -4.43 14.78
CA TRP A 103 3.49 -4.76 16.12
C TRP A 103 2.82 -6.03 16.64
N LYS A 104 3.57 -6.82 17.38
CA LYS A 104 2.98 -7.93 18.14
C LYS A 104 2.17 -7.33 19.31
N PRO A 105 0.94 -7.80 19.57
CA PRO A 105 0.15 -7.33 20.70
C PRO A 105 0.91 -7.50 22.02
N GLY A 106 1.00 -6.41 22.78
CA GLY A 106 1.67 -6.35 24.09
C GLY A 106 0.74 -5.87 25.20
N PRO A 107 1.07 -6.12 26.48
CA PRO A 107 0.24 -5.73 27.62
C PRO A 107 0.08 -4.20 27.77
N ASP A 108 1.12 -3.43 27.42
CA ASP A 108 1.15 -1.97 27.54
C ASP A 108 0.65 -1.24 26.28
N MET A 109 0.02 -1.96 25.36
CA MET A 109 -0.48 -1.39 24.11
C MET A 109 -1.78 -0.60 24.36
N PRO A 110 -1.93 0.61 23.78
CA PRO A 110 -3.16 1.38 23.92
C PRO A 110 -4.33 0.62 23.31
N LYS A 111 -5.28 0.23 24.16
CA LYS A 111 -6.50 -0.44 23.72
C LYS A 111 -7.50 0.59 23.21
N PRO A 112 -8.22 0.31 22.11
CA PRO A 112 -9.32 1.16 21.68
C PRO A 112 -10.31 1.39 22.83
N ALA A 113 -10.71 2.65 23.02
CA ALA A 113 -11.69 2.98 24.04
C ALA A 113 -13.00 2.22 23.77
N LYS A 114 -13.68 1.78 24.83
CA LYS A 114 -14.96 1.07 24.69
C LYS A 114 -15.96 1.97 23.98
N ARG A 115 -16.68 1.44 22.97
CA ARG A 115 -17.72 2.19 22.27
C ARG A 115 -18.73 2.75 23.28
N GLY A 116 -18.96 4.07 23.24
CA GLY A 116 -19.83 4.76 24.20
C GLY A 116 -19.12 5.30 25.45
N SER A 117 -17.80 5.15 25.57
CA SER A 117 -17.01 5.75 26.67
C SER A 117 -16.77 7.26 26.53
N GLN A 118 -17.56 7.95 25.71
CA GLN A 118 -17.44 9.39 25.54
C GLN A 118 -17.92 10.09 26.82
N ASN A 119 -17.05 10.89 27.43
CA ASN A 119 -17.37 11.63 28.66
C ASN A 119 -17.98 13.00 28.41
N VAL A 120 -17.84 13.55 27.21
CA VAL A 120 -18.27 14.91 26.86
C VAL A 120 -18.94 14.96 25.50
N SER A 121 -20.03 15.73 25.38
CA SER A 121 -20.70 15.95 24.10
C SER A 121 -19.86 16.87 23.21
N PHE A 122 -19.82 16.60 21.90
CA PHE A 122 -19.17 17.46 20.91
C PHE A 122 -19.70 18.91 20.93
N LYS A 123 -20.94 19.14 21.39
CA LYS A 123 -21.52 20.50 21.50
C LYS A 123 -20.81 21.39 22.52
N ASP A 124 -20.18 20.81 23.53
CA ASP A 124 -19.52 21.54 24.61
C ASP A 124 -18.02 21.77 24.36
N LEU A 125 -17.52 21.43 23.16
CA LEU A 125 -16.11 21.61 22.77
C LEU A 125 -15.63 23.06 22.93
N GLY A 126 -16.46 24.05 22.55
CA GLY A 126 -16.08 25.46 22.66
C GLY A 126 -15.77 25.89 24.10
N LYS A 127 -16.52 25.38 25.08
CA LYS A 127 -16.32 25.66 26.51
C LYS A 127 -15.06 24.98 27.07
N ILE A 128 -14.70 23.83 26.52
CA ILE A 128 -13.50 23.07 26.92
C ILE A 128 -12.23 23.73 26.36
N VAL A 129 -12.32 24.35 25.19
CA VAL A 129 -11.20 25.10 24.59
C VAL A 129 -10.95 26.41 25.33
N GLU A 130 -11.99 27.07 25.82
CA GLU A 130 -11.89 28.32 26.59
C GLU A 130 -11.41 28.10 28.03
N ASP A 131 -11.79 26.98 28.67
CA ASP A 131 -11.31 26.61 30.00
C ASP A 131 -10.93 25.12 30.09
N PRO A 132 -9.62 24.81 30.01
CA PRO A 132 -9.10 23.44 30.06
C PRO A 132 -9.42 22.70 31.38
N HIS A 133 -9.73 23.39 32.47
CA HIS A 133 -10.03 22.76 33.77
C HIS A 133 -11.40 22.08 33.80
N LEU A 134 -12.32 22.45 32.91
CA LEU A 134 -13.65 21.82 32.81
C LEU A 134 -13.55 20.32 32.47
N MET A 135 -12.59 19.93 31.63
CA MET A 135 -12.40 18.54 31.23
C MET A 135 -12.02 17.63 32.40
N LYS A 136 -11.21 18.15 33.35
CA LYS A 136 -10.78 17.42 34.54
C LYS A 136 -11.94 17.21 35.53
N ASN A 137 -12.75 18.24 35.73
CA ASN A 137 -13.93 18.16 36.61
C ASN A 137 -15.02 17.21 36.06
N LEU A 138 -15.15 17.13 34.73
CA LEU A 138 -16.09 16.23 34.05
C LEU A 138 -15.63 14.75 34.08
N SER A 139 -14.33 14.46 34.12
CA SER A 139 -13.84 13.09 34.32
C SER A 139 -14.00 12.62 35.76
N GLU A 140 -13.65 13.46 36.74
CA GLU A 140 -13.74 13.12 38.19
C GLU A 140 -15.18 12.82 38.63
N LYS A 141 -16.17 13.53 38.10
CA LYS A 141 -17.59 13.34 38.46
C LYS A 141 -18.18 11.99 38.00
N LYS A 142 -17.56 11.33 37.02
CA LYS A 142 -18.01 10.04 36.49
C LYS A 142 -17.47 8.87 37.31
N ASP A 143 -16.24 8.97 37.80
CA ASP A 143 -15.61 7.95 38.65
C ASP A 143 -16.35 7.80 40.00
N ASP A 144 -16.90 8.89 40.56
CA ASP A 144 -17.76 8.86 41.75
C ASP A 144 -19.16 8.26 41.51
N SER A 145 -19.63 8.23 40.25
CA SER A 145 -20.96 7.70 39.91
C SER A 145 -20.98 6.20 39.63
N ASP A 146 -19.83 5.61 39.30
CA ASP A 146 -19.65 4.18 39.00
C ASP A 146 -19.26 3.36 40.26
N SER A 147 -19.20 4.01 41.43
CA SER A 147 -18.85 3.41 42.74
C SER A 147 -20.05 3.24 43.70
N ARG A 148 -21.29 3.25 43.18
CA ARG A 148 -22.53 2.96 43.92
C ARG A 148 -23.35 1.86 43.28
#